data_AF-M1BYS2-F1
#
_entry.id   AF-M1BYS2-F1
#
_cell.length_a   1.000
_cell.length_b   1.000
_cell.length_c   1.000
_cell.angle_alpha   90.00
_cell.angle_beta   90.00
_cell.angle_gamma   90.00
#
_symmetry.space_group_name_H-M   'P 1'
#
loop_
_entity.id
_entity.type
_entity.pdbx_description
1 polymer ?
#
loop_
_entity_poly.entity_id
_entity_poly.type
_entity_poly.pdbx_seq_one_letter_code
_entity_poly.pdbx_strand_id
1 'polypeptide(L)'
;MAHAMASMGGLIGSSQTVLDGSLQLSGSARLSTVSTTRIALSRPGLTVRAQQGSVDIETSRRAMIGLVAAGLAGSFAKSAFAEARSIKVGPPPPPSGGLPGTLNSDEARDFSLPLKNRFYLQPLTPAEAVQRVKDSAKEIVSVKNFIDKKAWPYVQNDLRLRAEYLRYDLKTVISAKPKEQKGKLQDLSGKLFKTISDLDHAAKTKNSDEAQKYYAETVTTLNDVLANLG
;
A
#
# COMPACT_ATOMS: atom_id res chain seq x y z
N MET A 1 -19.37 -27.82 -58.66
CA MET A 1 -18.34 -28.76 -59.13
C MET A 1 -16.99 -28.08 -59.06
N ALA A 2 -15.94 -28.87 -58.85
CA ALA A 2 -14.51 -28.55 -58.88
C ALA A 2 -13.88 -27.97 -57.59
N HIS A 3 -13.11 -28.84 -56.94
CA HIS A 3 -12.02 -28.56 -56.02
C HIS A 3 -10.87 -27.81 -56.74
N ALA A 4 -10.08 -27.04 -55.98
CA ALA A 4 -8.64 -26.91 -56.25
C ALA A 4 -7.88 -26.47 -54.98
N MET A 5 -7.01 -27.35 -54.48
CA MET A 5 -5.84 -27.00 -53.67
C MET A 5 -4.77 -26.39 -54.59
N ALA A 6 -3.99 -25.43 -54.08
CA ALA A 6 -2.66 -25.13 -54.58
C ALA A 6 -1.78 -24.56 -53.46
N SER A 7 -0.70 -25.30 -53.17
CA SER A 7 0.46 -24.93 -52.37
C SER A 7 1.61 -24.68 -53.35
N MET A 8 2.41 -23.62 -53.15
CA MET A 8 3.80 -23.34 -53.59
C MET A 8 4.20 -22.02 -52.92
N GLY A 9 5.40 -21.72 -52.39
CA GLY A 9 6.72 -22.32 -52.46
C GLY A 9 7.77 -21.20 -52.59
N GLY A 10 8.87 -21.24 -51.81
CA GLY A 10 10.08 -20.40 -51.94
C GLY A 10 10.04 -19.09 -51.13
N LEU A 11 11.11 -18.61 -50.48
CA LEU A 11 12.53 -18.63 -50.81
C LEU A 11 13.36 -18.18 -49.57
N ILE A 12 14.48 -18.86 -49.26
CA ILE A 12 15.83 -18.34 -48.87
C ILE A 12 15.91 -17.27 -47.75
N GLY A 13 16.76 -17.32 -46.72
CA GLY A 13 17.92 -18.12 -46.35
C GLY A 13 18.79 -17.30 -45.35
N SER A 14 19.42 -18.01 -44.40
CA SER A 14 20.76 -17.78 -43.78
C SER A 14 21.12 -16.47 -43.01
N SER A 15 21.37 -16.68 -41.70
CA SER A 15 22.61 -16.39 -40.95
C SER A 15 23.09 -14.96 -40.57
N GLN A 16 23.10 -14.73 -39.24
CA GLN A 16 24.19 -14.29 -38.34
C GLN A 16 25.12 -13.08 -38.63
N THR A 17 25.11 -12.17 -37.65
CA THR A 17 26.24 -11.47 -36.97
C THR A 17 27.06 -10.37 -37.66
N VAL A 18 27.73 -9.56 -36.82
CA VAL A 18 28.73 -8.47 -37.03
C VAL A 18 28.11 -7.06 -37.01
N LEU A 19 28.21 -6.29 -35.91
CA LEU A 19 29.30 -5.42 -35.41
C LEU A 19 29.55 -4.14 -36.24
N ASP A 20 29.66 -3.04 -35.47
CA ASP A 20 30.16 -1.70 -35.80
C ASP A 20 29.37 -0.79 -36.77
N GLY A 21 29.00 0.39 -36.27
CA GLY A 21 28.31 1.42 -37.03
C GLY A 21 28.10 2.71 -36.23
N SER A 22 29.13 3.55 -36.21
CA SER A 22 29.15 4.90 -35.66
C SER A 22 28.07 5.82 -36.24
N LEU A 23 27.32 6.53 -35.38
CA LEU A 23 26.58 7.73 -35.75
C LEU A 23 26.81 8.82 -34.71
N GLN A 24 27.68 9.76 -35.06
CA GLN A 24 27.77 11.07 -34.44
C GLN A 24 26.52 11.87 -34.81
N LEU A 25 25.80 12.38 -33.81
CA LEU A 25 24.80 13.45 -34.00
C LEU A 25 25.14 14.62 -33.07
N SER A 26 25.66 15.69 -33.67
CA SER A 26 25.73 17.02 -33.07
C SER A 26 24.33 17.59 -32.94
N GLY A 27 23.94 18.00 -31.72
CA GLY A 27 22.66 18.68 -31.49
C GLY A 27 22.40 18.93 -30.02
N SER A 28 22.66 20.16 -29.59
CA SER A 28 22.47 20.65 -28.22
C SER A 28 21.00 20.58 -27.79
N ALA A 29 20.70 19.75 -26.78
CA ALA A 29 19.48 19.86 -25.99
C ALA A 29 19.76 19.43 -24.55
N ARG A 30 19.55 20.39 -23.64
CA ARG A 30 19.72 20.35 -22.19
C ARG A 30 19.03 19.14 -21.55
N LEU A 31 19.76 18.40 -20.71
CA LEU A 31 19.23 17.67 -19.55
C LEU A 31 20.38 17.46 -18.56
N SER A 32 20.46 18.34 -17.56
CA SER A 32 21.41 18.24 -16.44
C SER A 32 21.07 17.02 -15.59
N THR A 33 22.03 16.12 -15.47
CA THR A 33 21.98 14.96 -14.57
C THR A 33 22.07 15.41 -13.11
N VAL A 34 21.26 14.77 -12.27
CA VAL A 34 21.25 14.94 -10.81
C VAL A 34 22.60 14.52 -10.23
N SER A 35 23.32 15.49 -9.66
CA SER A 35 24.53 15.25 -8.87
C SER A 35 24.15 14.56 -7.56
N THR A 36 24.53 13.28 -7.42
CA THR A 36 24.39 12.55 -6.15
C THR A 36 25.62 12.84 -5.29
N THR A 37 25.51 13.82 -4.39
CA THR A 37 26.50 14.02 -3.33
C THR A 37 26.28 12.94 -2.26
N ARG A 38 27.16 11.94 -2.21
CA ARG A 38 27.18 10.97 -1.10
C ARG A 38 27.76 11.66 0.14
N ILE A 39 26.91 11.91 1.14
CA ILE A 39 27.32 12.34 2.47
C ILE A 39 27.79 11.09 3.23
N ALA A 40 29.06 11.04 3.62
CA ALA A 40 29.60 9.99 4.48
C ALA A 40 29.26 10.31 5.95
N LEU A 41 28.39 9.51 6.57
CA LEU A 41 28.15 9.56 8.01
C LEU A 41 29.24 8.76 8.73
N SER A 42 30.06 9.43 9.56
CA SER A 42 30.97 8.76 10.50
C SER A 42 30.14 8.09 11.61
N ARG A 43 30.21 6.76 11.70
CA ARG A 43 29.70 6.00 12.85
C ARG A 43 30.79 5.97 13.92
N PRO A 44 30.56 6.43 15.17
CA PRO A 44 31.49 6.16 16.25
C PRO A 44 31.31 4.71 16.69
N GLY A 45 32.26 3.84 16.31
CA GLY A 45 32.39 2.52 16.91
C GLY A 45 33.14 2.63 18.24
N LEU A 46 32.53 2.18 19.33
CA LEU A 46 33.21 2.00 20.61
C LEU A 46 33.89 0.64 20.63
N THR A 47 35.22 0.61 20.55
CA THR A 47 36.03 -0.61 20.66
C THR A 47 36.66 -0.65 22.05
N VAL A 48 36.23 -1.59 22.91
CA VAL A 48 36.87 -1.83 24.22
C VAL A 48 37.91 -2.93 24.05
N ARG A 49 39.19 -2.57 24.22
CA ARG A 49 40.32 -3.52 24.23
C ARG A 49 40.67 -3.82 25.69
N ALA A 50 40.37 -5.04 26.16
CA ALA A 50 40.91 -5.53 27.43
C ALA A 50 42.35 -5.99 27.20
N GLN A 51 43.34 -5.27 27.74
CA GLN A 51 44.69 -5.79 27.89
C GLN A 51 44.79 -6.54 29.22
N GLN A 52 44.82 -7.86 29.15
CA GLN A 52 45.32 -8.71 30.23
C GLN A 52 46.84 -8.77 30.08
N GLY A 53 47.54 -7.87 30.79
CA GLY A 53 48.99 -7.88 30.89
C GLY A 53 49.43 -8.75 32.06
N SER A 54 50.09 -9.86 31.77
CA SER A 54 50.83 -10.69 32.71
C SER A 54 51.97 -9.91 33.35
N VAL A 55 52.21 -10.20 34.63
CA VAL A 55 53.21 -9.57 35.49
C VAL A 55 54.59 -10.09 35.13
N ASP A 56 55.47 -9.21 34.65
CA ASP A 56 56.92 -9.39 34.77
C ASP A 56 57.49 -8.22 35.56
N ILE A 57 58.24 -8.58 36.59
CA ILE A 57 58.79 -7.70 37.61
C ILE A 57 60.11 -7.15 37.08
N GLU A 58 60.10 -5.90 36.63
CA GLU A 58 61.31 -5.09 36.51
C GLU A 58 61.20 -3.84 37.37
N THR A 59 62.22 -3.69 38.21
CA THR A 59 62.35 -2.75 39.31
C THR A 59 62.38 -1.32 38.81
N SER A 60 61.27 -0.61 38.99
CA SER A 60 61.24 0.85 38.86
C SER A 60 60.39 1.46 39.96
N ARG A 61 60.87 2.59 40.48
CA ARG A 61 60.61 3.22 41.79
C ARG A 61 59.15 3.62 42.09
N ARG A 62 58.19 3.19 41.27
CA ARG A 62 56.74 3.42 41.40
C ARG A 62 55.97 2.25 42.03
N ALA A 63 56.57 1.07 42.19
CA ALA A 63 55.90 -0.08 42.81
C ALA A 63 55.79 -0.02 44.35
N MET A 64 56.49 0.91 45.02
CA MET A 64 56.49 1.05 46.49
C MET A 64 55.43 2.01 47.05
N ILE A 65 54.65 2.69 46.21
CA ILE A 65 53.49 3.49 46.65
C ILE A 65 52.19 2.66 46.53
N GLY A 66 52.30 1.34 46.32
CA GLY A 66 51.17 0.42 46.13
C GLY A 66 50.72 -0.38 47.37
N LEU A 67 51.34 -0.22 48.56
CA LEU A 67 51.15 -1.16 49.69
C LEU A 67 50.68 -0.52 51.01
N VAL A 68 50.05 0.66 51.00
CA VAL A 68 49.49 1.28 52.24
C VAL A 68 48.03 1.72 52.06
N ALA A 69 47.30 1.15 51.10
CA ALA A 69 45.85 1.32 50.97
C ALA A 69 45.06 0.07 51.40
N ALA A 70 45.68 -0.82 52.17
CA ALA A 70 45.04 -1.97 52.80
C ALA A 70 44.83 -1.68 54.29
N GLY A 71 43.90 -0.78 54.64
CA GLY A 71 43.72 -0.43 56.04
C GLY A 71 42.72 0.67 56.36
N LEU A 72 41.55 0.72 55.70
CA LEU A 72 40.35 1.35 56.27
C LEU A 72 39.12 0.64 55.68
N ALA A 73 38.71 -0.42 56.38
CA ALA A 73 37.34 -0.92 56.29
C ALA A 73 36.40 0.19 56.77
N GLY A 74 35.45 0.58 55.94
CA GLY A 74 34.53 1.67 56.26
C GLY A 74 33.31 1.71 55.36
N SER A 75 32.66 0.56 55.18
CA SER A 75 31.20 0.43 55.02
C SER A 75 30.57 0.99 53.74
N PHE A 76 29.57 0.26 53.23
CA PHE A 76 28.66 0.68 52.14
C PHE A 76 29.22 0.64 50.71
N ALA A 77 29.70 -0.52 50.30
CA ALA A 77 29.28 -1.01 49.00
C ALA A 77 28.89 -2.48 49.18
N LYS A 78 27.65 -2.69 49.68
CA LYS A 78 26.96 -3.95 49.37
C LYS A 78 27.10 -4.09 47.87
N SER A 79 27.82 -5.12 47.44
CA SER A 79 27.72 -5.66 46.09
C SER A 79 26.29 -6.14 45.91
N ALA A 80 25.37 -5.20 45.74
CA ALA A 80 24.10 -5.44 45.11
C ALA A 80 24.44 -5.65 43.64
N PHE A 81 24.90 -6.86 43.31
CA PHE A 81 24.47 -7.46 42.07
C PHE A 81 22.94 -7.42 42.13
N ALA A 82 22.38 -6.31 41.65
CA ALA A 82 20.98 -6.19 41.38
C ALA A 82 20.73 -7.19 40.26
N GLU A 83 20.41 -8.42 40.65
CA GLU A 83 19.80 -9.40 39.78
C GLU A 83 18.68 -8.66 39.05
N ALA A 84 18.85 -8.49 37.73
CA ALA A 84 17.89 -7.79 36.89
C ALA A 84 16.60 -8.59 36.92
N ARG A 85 15.71 -8.25 37.85
CA ARG A 85 14.37 -8.83 37.92
C ARG A 85 13.66 -8.40 36.65
N SER A 86 13.44 -9.36 35.75
CA SER A 86 12.63 -9.12 34.56
C SER A 86 11.24 -8.71 35.04
N ILE A 87 10.89 -7.46 34.78
CA ILE A 87 9.52 -7.00 34.96
C ILE A 87 8.72 -7.85 33.98
N LYS A 88 7.71 -8.58 34.47
CA LYS A 88 6.73 -9.25 33.61
C LYS A 88 5.94 -8.16 32.88
N VAL A 89 6.48 -7.68 31.76
CA VAL A 89 5.71 -6.96 30.77
C VAL A 89 4.68 -7.98 30.27
N GLY A 90 3.39 -7.66 30.41
CA GLY A 90 2.34 -8.52 29.89
C GLY A 90 2.56 -8.79 28.40
N PRO A 91 2.05 -9.92 27.87
CA PRO A 91 2.10 -10.13 26.43
C PRO A 91 1.47 -8.92 25.72
N PRO A 92 1.96 -8.55 24.53
CA PRO A 92 1.29 -7.53 23.75
C PRO A 92 -0.19 -7.94 23.57
N PRO A 93 -1.11 -6.96 23.52
CA PRO A 93 -2.50 -7.28 23.24
C PRO A 93 -2.59 -8.12 21.96
N PRO A 94 -3.54 -9.08 21.89
CA PRO A 94 -3.73 -9.85 20.68
C PRO A 94 -3.90 -8.87 19.50
N PRO A 95 -3.30 -9.17 18.34
CA PRO A 95 -3.41 -8.30 17.18
C PRO A 95 -4.89 -8.08 16.86
N SER A 96 -5.34 -6.84 17.07
CA SER A 96 -6.72 -6.43 16.84
C SER A 96 -6.79 -5.78 15.45
N GLY A 97 -7.48 -6.43 14.52
CA GLY A 97 -7.77 -5.86 13.21
C GLY A 97 -8.69 -6.75 12.37
N GLY A 98 -9.89 -6.23 12.06
CA GLY A 98 -10.85 -6.76 11.08
C GLY A 98 -11.50 -8.13 11.39
N LEU A 99 -12.72 -8.35 10.89
CA LEU A 99 -13.22 -9.71 10.64
C LEU A 99 -12.30 -10.34 9.58
N PRO A 100 -11.76 -11.57 9.67
CA PRO A 100 -11.41 -12.45 10.78
C PRO A 100 -9.86 -12.44 11.02
N GLY A 101 -9.30 -11.30 11.41
CA GLY A 101 -7.88 -11.12 11.73
C GLY A 101 -7.07 -10.30 10.72
N THR A 102 -5.93 -9.77 11.19
CA THR A 102 -4.99 -8.90 10.45
C THR A 102 -4.28 -9.59 9.28
N LEU A 103 -4.40 -10.92 9.18
CA LEU A 103 -3.73 -11.71 8.16
C LEU A 103 -4.18 -11.30 6.76
N ASN A 104 -5.49 -11.23 6.47
CA ASN A 104 -5.94 -11.05 5.09
C ASN A 104 -5.73 -9.64 4.49
N SER A 105 -5.76 -8.56 5.29
CA SER A 105 -5.60 -7.19 4.75
C SER A 105 -4.14 -6.85 4.46
N ASP A 106 -3.20 -7.43 5.22
CA ASP A 106 -1.75 -7.22 5.02
C ASP A 106 -1.14 -8.27 4.06
N GLU A 107 -1.85 -9.38 3.79
CA GLU A 107 -1.46 -10.49 2.90
C GLU A 107 -1.52 -10.19 1.41
N ALA A 108 -2.11 -9.08 0.98
CA ALA A 108 -2.22 -8.72 -0.45
C ALA A 108 -0.86 -8.39 -1.13
N ARG A 109 0.25 -8.57 -0.40
CA ARG A 109 1.62 -8.62 -0.94
C ARG A 109 2.23 -10.02 -1.02
N ASP A 110 1.46 -11.08 -0.82
CA ASP A 110 1.97 -12.44 -1.04
C ASP A 110 2.19 -12.68 -2.55
N PHE A 111 3.46 -12.68 -2.94
CA PHE A 111 3.89 -12.92 -4.31
C PHE A 111 3.70 -14.39 -4.75
N SER A 112 3.32 -15.29 -3.84
CA SER A 112 3.05 -16.70 -4.15
C SER A 112 1.71 -16.90 -4.86
N LEU A 113 0.71 -16.07 -4.54
CA LEU A 113 -0.64 -16.15 -5.12
C LEU A 113 -0.68 -15.53 -6.53
N PRO A 114 -1.55 -15.97 -7.45
CA PRO A 114 -1.75 -15.27 -8.72
C PRO A 114 -2.27 -13.84 -8.51
N LEU A 115 -1.84 -12.87 -9.35
CA LEU A 115 -2.18 -11.44 -9.23
C LEU A 115 -3.66 -11.15 -9.02
N LYS A 116 -4.54 -11.94 -9.65
CA LYS A 116 -6.00 -11.81 -9.55
C LYS A 116 -6.56 -12.08 -8.14
N ASN A 117 -5.82 -12.82 -7.33
CA ASN A 117 -6.22 -13.22 -5.97
C ASN A 117 -5.48 -12.41 -4.89
N ARG A 118 -4.59 -11.47 -5.29
CA ARG A 118 -3.85 -10.59 -4.37
C ARG A 118 -4.59 -9.30 -4.02
N PHE A 119 -5.83 -9.12 -4.47
CA PHE A 119 -6.55 -7.87 -4.22
C PHE A 119 -6.96 -7.77 -2.75
N TYR A 120 -6.68 -6.60 -2.14
CA TYR A 120 -7.11 -6.23 -0.79
C TYR A 120 -8.65 -6.22 -0.64
N LEU A 121 -9.38 -6.01 -1.74
CA LEU A 121 -10.83 -6.18 -1.78
C LEU A 121 -11.16 -7.67 -1.83
N GLN A 122 -11.59 -8.20 -0.69
CA GLN A 122 -11.99 -9.60 -0.59
C GLN A 122 -13.17 -9.91 -1.51
N PRO A 123 -13.09 -10.98 -2.32
CA PRO A 123 -14.22 -11.48 -3.08
C PRO A 123 -15.29 -11.96 -2.10
N LEU A 124 -16.45 -11.32 -2.13
CA LEU A 124 -17.61 -11.71 -1.34
C LEU A 124 -18.56 -12.56 -2.18
N THR A 125 -19.41 -13.32 -1.50
CA THR A 125 -20.52 -13.98 -2.18
C THR A 125 -21.46 -12.94 -2.80
N PRO A 126 -22.21 -13.25 -3.88
CA PRO A 126 -23.11 -12.27 -4.49
C PRO A 126 -24.15 -11.69 -3.52
N ALA A 127 -24.58 -12.46 -2.52
CA ALA A 127 -25.52 -11.99 -1.50
C ALA A 127 -24.88 -10.99 -0.51
N GLU A 128 -23.66 -11.27 -0.06
CA GLU A 128 -22.90 -10.36 0.80
C GLU A 128 -22.47 -9.08 0.06
N ALA A 129 -22.13 -9.22 -1.24
CA ALA A 129 -21.84 -8.07 -2.09
C ALA A 129 -23.03 -7.11 -2.20
N VAL A 130 -24.27 -7.62 -2.25
CA VAL A 130 -25.47 -6.75 -2.20
C VAL A 130 -25.57 -5.98 -0.88
N GLN A 131 -25.19 -6.59 0.25
CA GLN A 131 -25.19 -5.87 1.54
C GLN A 131 -24.11 -4.78 1.57
N ARG A 132 -22.89 -5.10 1.11
CA ARG A 132 -21.80 -4.11 1.02
C ARG A 132 -22.13 -2.96 0.07
N VAL A 133 -22.87 -3.23 -1.01
CA VAL A 133 -23.42 -2.19 -1.91
C VAL A 133 -24.39 -1.27 -1.17
N LYS A 134 -25.29 -1.82 -0.34
CA LYS A 134 -26.21 -1.01 0.47
C LYS A 134 -25.48 -0.15 1.49
N ASP A 135 -24.40 -0.65 2.07
CA ASP A 135 -23.60 0.12 3.03
C ASP A 135 -22.79 1.22 2.33
N SER A 136 -22.14 0.90 1.21
CA SER A 136 -21.45 1.88 0.36
C SER A 136 -22.41 2.97 -0.14
N ALA A 137 -23.65 2.60 -0.46
CA ALA A 137 -24.69 3.54 -0.84
C ALA A 137 -25.05 4.54 0.27
N LYS A 138 -25.21 4.07 1.51
CA LYS A 138 -25.46 4.96 2.66
C LYS A 138 -24.32 5.94 2.86
N GLU A 139 -23.08 5.48 2.70
CA GLU A 139 -21.90 6.32 2.84
C GLU A 139 -21.79 7.37 1.73
N ILE A 140 -22.09 7.01 0.47
CA ILE A 140 -22.15 7.97 -0.65
C ILE A 140 -23.20 9.06 -0.39
N VAL A 141 -24.35 8.72 0.17
CA VAL A 141 -25.38 9.69 0.58
C VAL A 141 -24.86 10.60 1.71
N SER A 142 -24.04 10.07 2.62
CA SER A 142 -23.47 10.84 3.73
C SER A 142 -22.47 11.92 3.30
N VAL A 143 -21.92 11.83 2.09
CA VAL A 143 -20.97 12.80 1.50
C VAL A 143 -21.57 14.21 1.42
N LYS A 144 -22.90 14.35 1.44
CA LYS A 144 -23.59 15.64 1.52
C LYS A 144 -23.06 16.55 2.62
N ASN A 145 -22.76 16.00 3.81
CA ASN A 145 -22.23 16.77 4.93
C ASN A 145 -20.88 17.43 4.59
N PHE A 146 -20.04 16.75 3.81
CA PHE A 146 -18.76 17.30 3.36
C PHE A 146 -18.93 18.34 2.24
N ILE A 147 -19.92 18.16 1.35
CA ILE A 147 -20.26 19.16 0.33
C ILE A 147 -20.73 20.46 0.99
N ASP A 148 -21.62 20.37 1.98
CA ASP A 148 -22.16 21.54 2.69
C ASP A 148 -21.06 22.29 3.46
N LYS A 149 -20.08 21.56 4.01
CA LYS A 149 -18.88 22.12 4.67
C LYS A 149 -17.80 22.58 3.69
N LYS A 150 -17.99 22.42 2.38
CA LYS A 150 -16.98 22.69 1.32
C LYS A 150 -15.65 21.96 1.58
N ALA A 151 -15.73 20.78 2.17
CA ALA A 151 -14.60 19.94 2.56
C ALA A 151 -14.18 19.04 1.37
N TRP A 152 -13.79 19.67 0.24
CA TRP A 152 -13.59 19.00 -1.05
C TRP A 152 -12.64 17.78 -1.04
N PRO A 153 -11.50 17.79 -0.32
CA PRO A 153 -10.63 16.61 -0.26
C PRO A 153 -11.33 15.41 0.38
N TYR A 154 -12.17 15.64 1.40
CA TYR A 154 -12.92 14.58 2.06
C TYR A 154 -14.04 14.05 1.17
N VAL A 155 -14.72 14.93 0.41
CA VAL A 155 -15.69 14.53 -0.62
C VAL A 155 -15.02 13.57 -1.61
N GLN A 156 -13.89 13.96 -2.20
CA GLN A 156 -13.20 13.13 -3.20
C GLN A 156 -12.70 11.81 -2.61
N ASN A 157 -12.05 11.85 -1.46
CA ASN A 157 -11.43 10.66 -0.88
C ASN A 157 -12.50 9.63 -0.46
N ASP A 158 -13.56 10.07 0.21
CA ASP A 158 -14.63 9.16 0.63
C ASP A 158 -15.41 8.64 -0.58
N LEU A 159 -15.75 9.51 -1.53
CA LEU A 159 -16.44 9.11 -2.76
C LEU A 159 -15.63 8.10 -3.57
N ARG A 160 -14.32 8.32 -3.76
CA ARG A 160 -13.45 7.38 -4.50
C ARG A 160 -13.32 6.06 -3.77
N LEU A 161 -13.10 6.08 -2.45
CA LEU A 161 -13.03 4.88 -1.63
C LEU A 161 -14.31 4.04 -1.78
N ARG A 162 -15.49 4.64 -1.64
CA ARG A 162 -16.77 3.93 -1.70
C ARG A 162 -17.13 3.51 -3.13
N ALA A 163 -16.82 4.34 -4.12
CA ALA A 163 -17.05 4.03 -5.53
C ALA A 163 -16.22 2.82 -6.02
N GLU A 164 -15.01 2.63 -5.51
CA GLU A 164 -14.18 1.47 -5.84
C GLU A 164 -14.80 0.16 -5.33
N TYR A 165 -15.24 0.11 -4.07
CA TYR A 165 -15.98 -1.03 -3.53
C TYR A 165 -17.27 -1.29 -4.32
N LEU A 166 -18.05 -0.24 -4.56
CA LEU A 166 -19.30 -0.31 -5.32
C LEU A 166 -19.08 -0.88 -6.73
N ARG A 167 -18.01 -0.48 -7.42
CA ARG A 167 -17.69 -0.94 -8.77
C ARG A 167 -17.33 -2.42 -8.79
N TYR A 168 -16.56 -2.86 -7.80
CA TYR A 168 -16.20 -4.27 -7.65
C TYR A 168 -17.42 -5.14 -7.34
N ASP A 169 -18.26 -4.71 -6.39
CA ASP A 169 -19.43 -5.46 -5.95
C ASP A 169 -20.53 -5.51 -7.01
N LEU A 170 -20.83 -4.39 -7.66
CA LEU A 170 -21.80 -4.38 -8.76
C LEU A 170 -21.35 -5.31 -9.88
N LYS A 171 -20.07 -5.37 -10.22
CA LYS A 171 -19.56 -6.32 -11.22
C LYS A 171 -19.79 -7.78 -10.79
N THR A 172 -19.57 -8.09 -9.52
CA THR A 172 -19.83 -9.43 -8.95
C THR A 172 -21.32 -9.78 -9.01
N VAL A 173 -22.19 -8.86 -8.58
CA VAL A 173 -23.64 -9.05 -8.58
C VAL A 173 -24.19 -9.17 -10.00
N ILE A 174 -23.79 -8.30 -10.92
CA ILE A 174 -24.18 -8.36 -12.35
C ILE A 174 -23.77 -9.69 -12.96
N SER A 175 -22.58 -10.20 -12.62
CA SER A 175 -22.09 -11.47 -13.15
C SER A 175 -22.95 -12.66 -12.71
N ALA A 176 -23.54 -12.60 -11.51
CA ALA A 176 -24.39 -13.64 -10.93
C ALA A 176 -25.87 -13.59 -11.38
N LYS A 177 -26.37 -12.45 -11.86
CA LYS A 177 -27.77 -12.27 -12.31
C LYS A 177 -28.05 -12.95 -13.69
N PRO A 178 -29.31 -13.22 -14.07
CA PRO A 178 -29.66 -13.82 -15.37
C PRO A 178 -29.42 -12.85 -16.54
N LYS A 179 -29.16 -13.39 -17.75
CA LYS A 179 -28.73 -12.63 -18.94
C LYS A 179 -29.62 -11.43 -19.29
N GLU A 180 -30.93 -11.56 -19.14
CA GLU A 180 -31.91 -10.51 -19.46
C GLU A 180 -31.81 -9.29 -18.52
N GLN A 181 -31.42 -9.51 -17.27
CA GLN A 181 -31.27 -8.44 -16.27
C GLN A 181 -29.88 -7.81 -16.30
N LYS A 182 -28.87 -8.53 -16.82
CA LYS A 182 -27.47 -8.06 -16.88
C LYS A 182 -27.33 -6.75 -17.65
N GLY A 183 -27.93 -6.65 -18.83
CA GLY A 183 -27.82 -5.45 -19.68
C GLY A 183 -28.38 -4.21 -19.00
N LYS A 184 -29.61 -4.31 -18.46
CA LYS A 184 -30.26 -3.20 -17.73
C LYS A 184 -29.43 -2.74 -16.53
N LEU A 185 -28.95 -3.69 -15.72
CA LEU A 185 -28.19 -3.37 -14.50
C LEU A 185 -26.80 -2.81 -14.85
N GLN A 186 -26.19 -3.26 -15.95
CA GLN A 186 -24.94 -2.71 -16.47
C GLN A 186 -25.11 -1.27 -16.97
N ASP A 187 -26.19 -0.97 -17.69
CA ASP A 187 -26.49 0.39 -18.16
C ASP A 187 -26.75 1.36 -17.00
N LEU A 188 -27.54 0.93 -16.00
CA LEU A 188 -27.78 1.72 -14.79
C LEU A 188 -26.49 1.96 -14.00
N SER A 189 -25.66 0.93 -13.86
CA SER A 189 -24.34 1.05 -13.22
C SER A 189 -23.43 2.01 -13.99
N GLY A 190 -23.44 1.96 -15.33
CA GLY A 190 -22.70 2.87 -16.19
C GLY A 190 -23.12 4.33 -15.99
N LYS A 191 -24.43 4.59 -15.90
CA LYS A 191 -24.98 5.93 -15.60
C LYS A 191 -24.56 6.40 -14.20
N LEU A 192 -24.66 5.54 -13.19
CA LEU A 192 -24.24 5.86 -11.82
C LEU A 192 -22.76 6.28 -11.76
N PHE A 193 -21.85 5.49 -12.34
CA PHE A 193 -20.42 5.83 -12.32
C PHE A 193 -20.09 7.10 -13.12
N LYS A 194 -20.88 7.40 -14.15
CA LYS A 194 -20.76 8.68 -14.85
C LYS A 194 -21.12 9.85 -13.92
N THR A 195 -22.28 9.80 -13.26
CA THR A 195 -22.69 10.85 -12.31
C THR A 195 -21.73 11.00 -11.12
N ILE A 196 -21.18 9.89 -10.60
CA ILE A 196 -20.15 9.91 -9.55
C ILE A 196 -18.87 10.58 -10.06
N SER A 197 -18.47 10.33 -11.31
CA SER A 197 -17.29 10.96 -11.91
C SER A 197 -17.50 12.46 -12.13
N ASP A 198 -18.70 12.87 -12.53
CA ASP A 198 -19.08 14.27 -12.69
C ASP A 198 -19.12 14.99 -11.33
N LEU A 199 -19.59 14.32 -10.27
CA LEU A 199 -19.52 14.81 -8.88
C LEU A 199 -18.07 14.95 -8.40
N ASP A 200 -17.20 13.96 -8.64
CA ASP A 200 -15.77 14.04 -8.32
C ASP A 200 -15.10 15.22 -9.05
N HIS A 201 -15.48 15.44 -10.32
CA HIS A 201 -15.01 16.58 -11.10
C HIS A 201 -15.47 17.92 -10.49
N ALA A 202 -16.74 18.04 -10.13
CA ALA A 202 -17.26 19.24 -9.46
C ALA A 202 -16.57 19.49 -8.10
N ALA A 203 -16.28 18.43 -7.35
CA ALA A 203 -15.50 18.52 -6.12
C ALA A 203 -14.05 18.95 -6.39
N LYS A 204 -13.47 18.58 -7.54
CA LYS A 204 -12.12 19.00 -7.96
C LYS A 204 -12.08 20.47 -8.38
N THR A 205 -13.08 20.95 -9.11
CA THR A 205 -13.22 22.36 -9.49
C THR A 205 -13.74 23.24 -8.34
N LYS A 206 -14.16 22.61 -7.22
CA LYS A 206 -14.72 23.26 -6.03
C LYS A 206 -16.03 24.01 -6.32
N ASN A 207 -16.75 23.56 -7.35
CA ASN A 207 -18.01 24.16 -7.75
C ASN A 207 -19.15 23.59 -6.90
N SER A 208 -19.72 24.43 -6.02
CA SER A 208 -20.76 23.99 -5.07
C SER A 208 -22.09 23.72 -5.77
N ASP A 209 -22.46 24.52 -6.77
CA ASP A 209 -23.74 24.40 -7.45
C ASP A 209 -23.77 23.13 -8.31
N GLU A 210 -22.68 22.87 -9.05
CA GLU A 210 -22.50 21.63 -9.79
C GLU A 210 -22.42 20.41 -8.87
N ALA A 211 -21.70 20.50 -7.75
CA ALA A 211 -21.59 19.39 -6.80
C ALA A 211 -22.96 19.01 -6.20
N GLN A 212 -23.81 19.98 -5.87
CA GLN A 212 -25.16 19.73 -5.37
C GLN A 212 -26.06 19.11 -6.44
N LYS A 213 -25.96 19.59 -7.69
CA LYS A 213 -26.69 19.02 -8.83
C LYS A 213 -26.31 17.55 -9.05
N TYR A 214 -25.01 17.27 -9.21
CA TYR A 214 -24.55 15.90 -9.45
C TYR A 214 -24.75 14.99 -8.24
N TYR A 215 -24.76 15.53 -7.02
CA TYR A 215 -25.17 14.78 -5.83
C TYR A 215 -26.62 14.32 -5.92
N ALA A 216 -27.57 15.19 -6.28
CA ALA A 216 -28.98 14.80 -6.43
C ALA A 216 -29.16 13.74 -7.53
N GLU A 217 -28.46 13.89 -8.66
CA GLU A 217 -28.45 12.90 -9.74
C GLU A 217 -27.83 11.56 -9.29
N THR A 218 -26.76 11.60 -8.51
CA THR A 218 -26.11 10.41 -7.94
C THR A 218 -27.07 9.67 -7.00
N VAL A 219 -27.77 10.38 -6.10
CA VAL A 219 -28.76 9.77 -5.20
C VAL A 219 -29.88 9.09 -5.98
N THR A 220 -30.35 9.73 -7.06
CA THR A 220 -31.43 9.20 -7.89
C THR A 220 -31.01 7.92 -8.61
N THR A 221 -29.89 7.97 -9.33
CA THR A 221 -29.34 6.81 -10.06
C THR A 221 -28.93 5.68 -9.11
N LEU A 222 -28.48 6.01 -7.90
CA LEU A 222 -28.13 5.04 -6.88
C LEU A 222 -29.37 4.31 -6.35
N ASN A 223 -30.48 5.02 -6.13
CA ASN A 223 -31.76 4.41 -5.76
C ASN A 223 -32.30 3.50 -6.88
N ASP A 224 -32.15 3.90 -8.15
CA ASP A 224 -32.52 3.07 -9.29
C ASP A 224 -31.73 1.75 -9.31
N VAL A 225 -30.42 1.81 -9.03
CA VAL A 225 -29.58 0.60 -8.93
C VAL A 225 -30.02 -0.26 -7.74
N LEU A 226 -30.24 0.33 -6.56
CA LEU A 226 -30.70 -0.41 -5.37
C LEU A 226 -32.04 -1.12 -5.60
N ALA A 227 -32.98 -0.48 -6.32
CA ALA A 227 -34.28 -1.07 -6.64
C ALA A 227 -34.17 -2.30 -7.56
N ASN A 228 -33.12 -2.39 -8.39
CA ASN A 228 -32.87 -3.53 -9.28
C ASN A 228 -31.99 -4.63 -8.64
N LEU A 229 -31.45 -4.39 -7.44
CA LEU A 229 -30.66 -5.36 -6.69
C LEU A 229 -31.52 -6.25 -5.78
N GLY A 230 -32.67 -5.73 -5.33
CA GLY A 230 -33.67 -6.39 -4.49
C GLY A 230 -34.49 -7.46 -5.20
#